data_AF-A0A835QUS3-F1
#
_entry.id   AF-A0A835QUS3-F1
#
_cell.length_a   1.000
_cell.length_b   1.000
_cell.length_c   1.000
_cell.angle_alpha   90.00
_cell.angle_beta   90.00
_cell.angle_gamma   90.00
#
_symmetry.space_group_name_H-M   'P 1'
#
loop_
_entity.id
_entity.type
_entity.pdbx_description
1 polymer ?
#
loop_
_entity_poly.entity_id
_entity_poly.type
_entity_poly.pdbx_seq_one_letter_code
_entity_poly.pdbx_strand_id
1 'polypeptide(L)'
;MDDLAVIKIVEGGIGLVHPDQTCDFYNSMHSYLSKAGVTGAKIDVIQALEYVGEEYGGRVELERAYYKGLTESMIRNFNGNGVISSMQQCNDFFFLGTEQVSMGRVGDDFWFQDPNGDPMGVYWLQGVHMIHCSYNSLWMGQMIRPDWDMFQSDHVCAKFHAGSRAICGGPVYLSDGLGGHNFDLIKKLVFPDGTIPRWIVFKNPLFDGKSVLKIWNFNKFGGVLGVFNCQGAGWDPKARRIKGFPDCYKPISGTFHVKDIEWDQNEEAAAMGKASEYAVYLNQTEQLLTMNPSSKAMEITLEPLSFEIINFMPVRTLRCGARFSPIGLTNMFNNGGTIVDCEEGGDGCSVRMKVKGEGRLLVYSDCKPRSSHVNGVDVGFEWLEQKKIMLKVSWMEGSSGVTDVVLAY
;
A
#
# COMPACT_ATOMS: atom_id res chain seq x y z
N MET A 1 -9.77 -14.81 22.06
CA MET A 1 -10.69 -14.04 21.20
C MET A 1 -10.90 -14.88 19.98
N ASP A 2 -12.01 -15.57 19.90
CA ASP A 2 -12.26 -16.52 18.84
C ASP A 2 -12.69 -15.79 17.57
N ASP A 3 -12.51 -16.42 16.41
CA ASP A 3 -13.06 -15.91 15.14
C ASP A 3 -14.59 -15.95 15.25
N LEU A 4 -15.20 -14.76 15.35
CA LEU A 4 -16.63 -14.62 15.56
C LEU A 4 -17.43 -15.05 14.33
N ALA A 5 -16.90 -14.89 13.11
CA ALA A 5 -17.58 -15.33 11.90
C ALA A 5 -17.62 -16.87 11.85
N VAL A 6 -16.48 -17.53 12.06
CA VAL A 6 -16.37 -18.99 12.11
C VAL A 6 -17.22 -19.58 13.24
N ILE A 7 -17.20 -19.00 14.45
CA ILE A 7 -18.09 -19.45 15.53
C ILE A 7 -19.56 -19.33 15.14
N LYS A 8 -20.01 -18.19 14.57
CA LYS A 8 -21.42 -18.01 14.24
C LYS A 8 -21.89 -18.92 13.09
N ILE A 9 -21.01 -19.30 12.17
CA ILE A 9 -21.28 -20.33 11.16
C ILE A 9 -21.45 -21.71 11.82
N VAL A 10 -20.60 -22.07 12.78
CA VAL A 10 -20.69 -23.36 13.50
C VAL A 10 -21.91 -23.43 14.43
N GLU A 11 -22.29 -22.32 15.06
CA GLU A 11 -23.48 -22.24 15.93
C GLU A 11 -24.80 -22.18 15.14
N GLY A 12 -24.84 -21.43 14.03
CA GLY A 12 -26.07 -21.14 13.28
C GLY A 12 -26.31 -22.00 12.04
N GLY A 13 -25.27 -22.64 11.50
CA GLY A 13 -25.30 -23.31 10.20
C GLY A 13 -25.25 -22.32 9.01
N ILE A 14 -25.22 -22.87 7.80
CA ILE A 14 -25.23 -22.11 6.55
C ILE A 14 -26.62 -22.26 5.90
N GLY A 15 -27.36 -21.16 5.77
CA GLY A 15 -28.59 -21.11 4.99
C GLY A 15 -28.29 -20.75 3.53
N LEU A 16 -28.77 -21.57 2.59
CA LEU A 16 -28.65 -21.32 1.16
C LEU A 16 -29.99 -20.84 0.57
N VAL A 17 -29.92 -19.87 -0.34
CA VAL A 17 -31.06 -19.45 -1.17
C VAL A 17 -30.95 -20.18 -2.51
N HIS A 18 -32.08 -20.64 -3.07
CA HIS A 18 -32.07 -21.35 -4.34
C HIS A 18 -31.38 -20.51 -5.44
N PRO A 19 -30.47 -21.09 -6.27
CA PRO A 19 -29.64 -20.31 -7.20
C PRO A 19 -30.43 -19.40 -8.15
N ASP A 20 -31.64 -19.80 -8.56
CA ASP A 20 -32.54 -18.97 -9.39
C ASP A 20 -33.00 -17.66 -8.73
N GLN A 21 -32.86 -17.53 -7.41
CA GLN A 21 -33.31 -16.40 -6.60
C GLN A 21 -32.16 -15.51 -6.10
N THR A 22 -30.91 -15.77 -6.51
CA THR A 22 -29.73 -15.00 -6.07
C THR A 22 -29.84 -13.51 -6.40
N CYS A 23 -30.33 -13.18 -7.59
CA CYS A 23 -30.56 -11.79 -8.01
C CYS A 23 -31.53 -11.07 -7.07
N ASP A 24 -32.65 -11.70 -6.69
CA ASP A 24 -33.64 -11.12 -5.79
C ASP A 24 -33.16 -11.03 -4.35
N PHE A 25 -32.40 -12.03 -3.87
CA PHE A 25 -31.77 -12.02 -2.55
C PHE A 25 -30.81 -10.82 -2.40
N TYR A 26 -29.81 -10.71 -3.28
CA TYR A 26 -28.85 -9.61 -3.24
C TYR A 26 -29.53 -8.26 -3.52
N ASN A 27 -30.47 -8.18 -4.46
CA ASN A 27 -31.15 -6.92 -4.78
C ASN A 27 -32.07 -6.43 -3.65
N SER A 28 -32.73 -7.34 -2.92
CA SER A 28 -33.57 -6.97 -1.77
C SER A 28 -32.73 -6.32 -0.67
N MET A 29 -31.56 -6.90 -0.36
CA MET A 29 -30.63 -6.37 0.62
C MET A 29 -29.98 -5.05 0.15
N HIS A 30 -29.37 -5.05 -1.03
CA HIS A 30 -28.61 -3.90 -1.53
C HIS A 30 -29.49 -2.70 -1.89
N SER A 31 -30.72 -2.91 -2.38
CA SER A 31 -31.64 -1.80 -2.66
C SER A 31 -32.22 -1.16 -1.39
N TYR A 32 -32.24 -1.86 -0.25
CA TYR A 32 -32.51 -1.25 1.05
C TYR A 32 -31.31 -0.42 1.53
N LEU A 33 -30.10 -1.01 1.49
CA LEU A 33 -28.86 -0.33 1.93
C LEU A 33 -28.58 0.94 1.10
N SER A 34 -28.72 0.88 -0.22
CA SER A 34 -28.54 2.03 -1.13
C SER A 34 -29.54 3.15 -0.82
N LYS A 35 -30.82 2.84 -0.55
CA LYS A 35 -31.82 3.83 -0.09
C LYS A 35 -31.51 4.44 1.29
N ALA A 36 -30.76 3.72 2.13
CA ALA A 36 -30.26 4.24 3.41
C ALA A 36 -28.96 5.05 3.28
N GLY A 37 -28.45 5.26 2.06
CA GLY A 37 -27.23 6.05 1.80
C GLY A 37 -25.92 5.26 1.84
N VAL A 38 -25.97 3.92 1.91
CA VAL A 38 -24.78 3.06 1.81
C VAL A 38 -24.27 3.06 0.35
N THR A 39 -22.94 3.08 0.18
CA THR A 39 -22.28 3.29 -1.13
C THR A 39 -21.58 2.05 -1.69
N GLY A 40 -21.68 0.90 -1.03
CA GLY A 40 -21.00 -0.35 -1.41
C GLY A 40 -21.21 -1.48 -0.41
N ALA A 41 -20.46 -2.57 -0.54
CA ALA A 41 -20.58 -3.76 0.32
C ALA A 41 -19.25 -4.52 0.46
N LYS A 42 -18.90 -4.92 1.70
CA LYS A 42 -17.96 -6.04 1.95
C LYS A 42 -18.74 -7.35 1.87
N ILE A 43 -18.39 -8.21 0.94
CA ILE A 43 -18.95 -9.56 0.84
C ILE A 43 -17.99 -10.51 1.55
N ASP A 44 -18.34 -10.87 2.78
CA ASP A 44 -17.56 -11.76 3.64
C ASP A 44 -17.98 -13.22 3.50
N VAL A 45 -17.09 -14.14 3.88
CA VAL A 45 -17.32 -15.59 3.84
C VAL A 45 -17.81 -16.10 2.46
N ILE A 46 -17.44 -15.43 1.36
CA ILE A 46 -18.06 -15.68 0.05
C ILE A 46 -17.86 -17.12 -0.45
N GLN A 47 -16.77 -17.78 -0.05
CA GLN A 47 -16.49 -19.18 -0.38
C GLN A 47 -17.26 -20.22 0.45
N ALA A 48 -18.15 -19.80 1.36
CA ALA A 48 -19.06 -20.72 2.05
C ALA A 48 -19.91 -21.57 1.08
N LEU A 49 -20.13 -21.07 -0.15
CA LEU A 49 -20.82 -21.75 -1.24
C LEU A 49 -20.21 -23.12 -1.59
N GLU A 50 -18.91 -23.34 -1.38
CA GLU A 50 -18.24 -24.61 -1.63
C GLU A 50 -18.79 -25.75 -0.76
N TYR A 51 -19.18 -25.46 0.47
CA TYR A 51 -19.72 -26.44 1.43
C TYR A 51 -21.19 -26.81 1.17
N VAL A 52 -21.88 -26.11 0.28
CA VAL A 52 -23.34 -26.24 0.05
C VAL A 52 -23.71 -26.43 -1.42
N GLY A 53 -22.73 -26.64 -2.31
CA GLY A 53 -22.93 -26.79 -3.75
C GLY A 53 -23.38 -28.18 -4.24
N GLU A 54 -23.43 -29.21 -3.38
CA GLU A 54 -23.62 -30.61 -3.82
C GLU A 54 -24.89 -30.84 -4.66
N GLU A 55 -26.03 -30.30 -4.22
CA GLU A 55 -27.32 -30.45 -4.94
C GLU A 55 -27.47 -29.50 -6.14
N TYR A 56 -26.55 -28.55 -6.33
CA TYR A 56 -26.69 -27.40 -7.23
C TYR A 56 -25.67 -27.40 -8.39
N GLY A 57 -25.24 -28.59 -8.82
CA GLY A 57 -24.24 -28.76 -9.89
C GLY A 57 -22.78 -28.67 -9.39
N GLY A 58 -22.56 -28.75 -8.08
CA GLY A 58 -21.27 -28.50 -7.45
C GLY A 58 -20.97 -27.01 -7.29
N ARG A 59 -19.87 -26.70 -6.59
CA ARG A 59 -19.47 -25.33 -6.25
C ARG A 59 -19.41 -24.39 -7.48
N VAL A 60 -18.92 -24.85 -8.63
CA VAL A 60 -18.74 -24.04 -9.86
C VAL A 60 -20.04 -23.40 -10.33
N GLU A 61 -21.13 -24.17 -10.44
CA GLU A 61 -22.40 -23.68 -11.00
C GLU A 61 -23.23 -22.93 -9.95
N LEU A 62 -23.14 -23.31 -8.68
CA LEU A 62 -23.70 -22.52 -7.58
C LEU A 62 -23.02 -21.15 -7.48
N GLU A 63 -21.69 -21.12 -7.47
CA GLU A 63 -20.87 -19.90 -7.47
C GLU A 63 -21.18 -19.04 -8.71
N ARG A 64 -21.33 -19.63 -9.91
CA ARG A 64 -21.76 -18.90 -11.12
C ARG A 64 -23.08 -18.17 -10.92
N ALA A 65 -24.10 -18.83 -10.35
CA ALA A 65 -25.39 -18.21 -10.07
C ALA A 65 -25.31 -17.10 -9.00
N TYR A 66 -24.50 -17.33 -7.96
CA TYR A 66 -24.30 -16.38 -6.86
C TYR A 66 -23.50 -15.14 -7.29
N TYR A 67 -22.36 -15.30 -7.98
CA TYR A 67 -21.60 -14.17 -8.52
C TYR A 67 -22.42 -13.36 -9.52
N LYS A 68 -23.20 -14.01 -10.40
CA LYS A 68 -24.12 -13.30 -11.30
C LYS A 68 -25.14 -12.45 -10.52
N GLY A 69 -25.80 -13.01 -9.51
CA GLY A 69 -26.78 -12.28 -8.69
C GLY A 69 -26.16 -11.11 -7.91
N LEU A 70 -24.92 -11.29 -7.44
CA LEU A 70 -24.13 -10.23 -6.83
C LEU A 70 -23.83 -9.12 -7.86
N THR A 71 -23.34 -9.46 -9.04
CA THR A 71 -23.01 -8.52 -10.14
C THR A 71 -24.23 -7.70 -10.56
N GLU A 72 -25.36 -8.33 -10.89
CA GLU A 72 -26.59 -7.62 -11.27
C GLU A 72 -27.06 -6.67 -10.16
N SER A 73 -26.91 -7.06 -8.88
CA SER A 73 -27.28 -6.23 -7.74
C SER A 73 -26.31 -5.07 -7.48
N MET A 74 -24.99 -5.28 -7.59
CA MET A 74 -23.99 -4.21 -7.43
C MET A 74 -24.09 -3.18 -8.55
N ILE A 75 -24.27 -3.62 -9.80
CA ILE A 75 -24.55 -2.73 -10.95
C ILE A 75 -25.79 -1.87 -10.67
N ARG A 76 -26.90 -2.49 -10.25
CA ARG A 76 -28.18 -1.80 -10.04
C ARG A 76 -28.18 -0.82 -8.86
N ASN A 77 -27.53 -1.15 -7.75
CA ASN A 77 -27.70 -0.44 -6.48
C ASN A 77 -26.51 0.45 -6.08
N PHE A 78 -25.31 0.19 -6.62
CA PHE A 78 -24.06 0.90 -6.30
C PHE A 78 -23.22 1.25 -7.54
N ASN A 79 -23.86 1.36 -8.72
CA ASN A 79 -23.21 1.66 -10.00
C ASN A 79 -22.06 0.69 -10.36
N GLY A 80 -22.13 -0.57 -9.92
CA GLY A 80 -21.11 -1.59 -10.17
C GLY A 80 -19.78 -1.34 -9.44
N ASN A 81 -19.79 -0.49 -8.42
CA ASN A 81 -18.61 -0.06 -7.67
C ASN A 81 -18.79 -0.33 -6.15
N GLY A 82 -17.75 -0.06 -5.37
CA GLY A 82 -17.81 -0.15 -3.90
C GLY A 82 -17.90 -1.59 -3.35
N VAL A 83 -17.59 -2.60 -4.16
CA VAL A 83 -17.53 -4.01 -3.72
C VAL A 83 -16.12 -4.39 -3.27
N ILE A 84 -16.02 -5.19 -2.22
CA ILE A 84 -14.78 -5.84 -1.77
C ILE A 84 -15.09 -7.24 -1.22
N SER A 85 -14.29 -8.24 -1.57
CA SER A 85 -14.46 -9.62 -1.06
C SER A 85 -13.54 -9.95 0.12
N SER A 86 -14.00 -10.89 0.93
CA SER A 86 -13.24 -11.51 2.01
C SER A 86 -13.54 -13.01 2.07
N MET A 87 -12.55 -13.79 2.53
CA MET A 87 -12.53 -15.26 2.51
C MET A 87 -12.82 -15.88 1.12
N GLN A 88 -12.28 -15.25 0.07
CA GLN A 88 -12.56 -15.55 -1.35
C GLN A 88 -11.48 -16.40 -2.06
N GLN A 89 -10.53 -16.99 -1.34
CA GLN A 89 -9.26 -17.48 -1.90
C GLN A 89 -9.34 -18.85 -2.62
N CYS A 90 -10.45 -19.16 -3.29
CA CYS A 90 -10.58 -20.31 -4.20
C CYS A 90 -10.23 -19.92 -5.65
N ASN A 91 -10.06 -20.90 -6.53
CA ASN A 91 -9.84 -20.64 -7.96
C ASN A 91 -11.04 -20.00 -8.65
N ASP A 92 -12.26 -20.39 -8.27
CA ASP A 92 -13.50 -20.10 -8.99
C ASP A 92 -13.89 -18.61 -8.83
N PHE A 93 -13.63 -18.02 -7.67
CA PHE A 93 -13.65 -16.56 -7.47
C PHE A 93 -12.78 -15.84 -8.50
N PHE A 94 -11.54 -16.30 -8.75
CA PHE A 94 -10.64 -15.65 -9.71
C PHE A 94 -11.09 -15.76 -11.16
N PHE A 95 -11.89 -16.78 -11.51
CA PHE A 95 -12.44 -16.98 -12.85
C PHE A 95 -13.87 -16.43 -13.05
N LEU A 96 -14.63 -16.22 -11.98
CA LEU A 96 -16.07 -15.85 -12.03
C LEU A 96 -16.40 -14.58 -11.22
N GLY A 97 -15.91 -14.48 -9.99
CA GLY A 97 -16.20 -13.34 -9.10
C GLY A 97 -15.47 -12.05 -9.49
N THR A 98 -14.32 -12.17 -10.14
CA THR A 98 -13.47 -11.04 -10.58
C THR A 98 -14.08 -10.15 -11.67
N GLU A 99 -15.14 -10.60 -12.37
CA GLU A 99 -15.91 -9.77 -13.30
C GLU A 99 -16.47 -8.51 -12.61
N GLN A 100 -16.90 -8.66 -11.36
CA GLN A 100 -17.43 -7.56 -10.53
C GLN A 100 -16.46 -7.18 -9.40
N VAL A 101 -15.76 -8.14 -8.80
CA VAL A 101 -15.01 -7.92 -7.56
C VAL A 101 -13.51 -7.77 -7.82
N SER A 102 -13.11 -6.55 -8.16
CA SER A 102 -11.72 -6.19 -8.48
C SER A 102 -10.83 -5.88 -7.27
N MET A 103 -11.32 -6.07 -6.04
CA MET A 103 -10.57 -5.88 -4.79
C MET A 103 -10.99 -6.94 -3.75
N GLY A 104 -10.03 -7.50 -3.02
CA GLY A 104 -10.34 -8.48 -1.98
C GLY A 104 -9.18 -8.78 -1.03
N ARG A 105 -9.52 -9.25 0.17
CA ARG A 105 -8.58 -9.54 1.27
C ARG A 105 -7.55 -10.59 0.89
N VAL A 106 -6.27 -10.30 1.09
CA VAL A 106 -5.14 -11.20 0.76
C VAL A 106 -4.52 -11.91 1.96
N GLY A 107 -5.02 -11.70 3.17
CA GLY A 107 -4.49 -12.34 4.38
C GLY A 107 -5.51 -12.40 5.50
N ASP A 108 -5.10 -13.00 6.62
CA ASP A 108 -5.88 -13.08 7.86
C ASP A 108 -6.23 -11.68 8.41
N ASP A 109 -7.17 -11.61 9.35
CA ASP A 109 -7.58 -10.35 9.99
C ASP A 109 -6.42 -9.66 10.73
N PHE A 110 -6.51 -8.33 10.85
CA PHE A 110 -5.68 -7.55 11.76
C PHE A 110 -6.04 -7.83 13.23
N TRP A 111 -5.22 -8.63 13.89
CA TRP A 111 -5.37 -8.94 15.31
C TRP A 111 -4.56 -7.97 16.19
N PHE A 112 -5.26 -7.06 16.87
CA PHE A 112 -4.62 -6.09 17.77
C PHE A 112 -4.05 -6.75 19.06
N GLN A 113 -4.52 -7.95 19.42
CA GLN A 113 -4.02 -8.83 20.49
C GLN A 113 -4.13 -10.30 20.03
N ASP A 114 -3.37 -11.24 20.59
CA ASP A 114 -3.45 -12.64 20.14
C ASP A 114 -4.78 -13.32 20.53
N PRO A 115 -5.49 -13.94 19.57
CA PRO A 115 -6.70 -14.71 19.83
C PRO A 115 -6.50 -15.83 20.88
N ASN A 116 -5.28 -16.37 21.03
CA ASN A 116 -4.96 -17.44 21.99
C ASN A 116 -4.47 -16.95 23.37
N GLY A 117 -4.40 -15.63 23.61
CA GLY A 117 -4.02 -15.03 24.90
C GLY A 117 -2.52 -14.86 25.18
N ASP A 118 -1.64 -15.00 24.19
CA ASP A 118 -0.21 -14.66 24.31
C ASP A 118 -0.02 -13.14 24.50
N PRO A 119 0.55 -12.65 25.62
CA PRO A 119 0.81 -11.24 25.83
C PRO A 119 1.73 -10.59 24.79
N MET A 120 2.60 -11.37 24.13
CA MET A 120 3.48 -10.90 23.05
C MET A 120 2.80 -10.91 21.67
N GLY A 121 1.60 -11.47 21.57
CA GLY A 121 0.80 -11.51 20.35
C GLY A 121 0.58 -10.14 19.71
N VAL A 122 0.40 -9.11 20.55
CA VAL A 122 0.31 -7.70 20.16
C VAL A 122 1.44 -7.26 19.23
N TYR A 123 2.63 -7.85 19.35
CA TYR A 123 3.79 -7.60 18.49
C TYR A 123 3.90 -8.62 17.36
N TRP A 124 3.95 -9.92 17.67
CA TRP A 124 4.40 -10.91 16.68
C TRP A 124 3.37 -11.20 15.57
N LEU A 125 2.08 -10.98 15.82
CA LEU A 125 1.04 -11.10 14.79
C LEU A 125 1.20 -10.06 13.67
N GLN A 126 1.79 -8.91 13.98
CA GLN A 126 1.89 -7.79 13.05
C GLN A 126 2.88 -8.09 11.91
N GLY A 127 4.02 -8.71 12.24
CA GLY A 127 4.98 -9.22 11.26
C GLY A 127 4.40 -10.33 10.38
N VAL A 128 3.63 -11.25 10.98
CA VAL A 128 2.95 -12.36 10.28
C VAL A 128 1.90 -11.84 9.31
N HIS A 129 0.98 -11.00 9.77
CA HIS A 129 -0.11 -10.43 8.99
C HIS A 129 0.41 -9.67 7.76
N MET A 130 1.40 -8.79 7.97
CA MET A 130 2.01 -8.01 6.89
C MET A 130 2.67 -8.91 5.83
N ILE A 131 3.24 -10.03 6.26
CA ILE A 131 3.84 -11.03 5.38
C ILE A 131 2.80 -11.87 4.63
N HIS A 132 1.77 -12.38 5.30
CA HIS A 132 0.73 -13.18 4.65
C HIS A 132 0.08 -12.35 3.53
N CYS A 133 -0.23 -11.08 3.82
CA CYS A 133 -0.67 -10.12 2.81
C CYS A 133 0.38 -9.94 1.69
N SER A 134 1.68 -9.76 2.02
CA SER A 134 2.76 -9.62 1.03
C SER A 134 2.83 -10.76 0.02
N TYR A 135 2.78 -12.02 0.46
CA TYR A 135 3.07 -13.15 -0.43
C TYR A 135 1.86 -13.54 -1.25
N ASN A 136 0.68 -13.53 -0.64
CA ASN A 136 -0.56 -13.78 -1.35
C ASN A 136 -0.81 -12.69 -2.40
N SER A 137 -0.41 -11.44 -2.13
CA SER A 137 -0.46 -10.35 -3.11
C SER A 137 0.44 -10.53 -4.34
N LEU A 138 1.52 -11.34 -4.29
CA LEU A 138 2.32 -11.64 -5.50
C LEU A 138 1.49 -12.35 -6.58
N TRP A 139 0.61 -13.26 -6.14
CA TRP A 139 -0.24 -14.07 -6.99
C TRP A 139 -1.61 -13.41 -7.21
N MET A 140 -2.29 -13.02 -6.13
CA MET A 140 -3.62 -12.41 -6.19
C MET A 140 -3.57 -11.01 -6.84
N GLY A 141 -2.46 -10.28 -6.69
CA GLY A 141 -2.24 -8.96 -7.28
C GLY A 141 -2.21 -8.92 -8.81
N GLN A 142 -2.09 -10.08 -9.46
CA GLN A 142 -2.18 -10.22 -10.93
C GLN A 142 -3.64 -10.23 -11.43
N MET A 143 -4.62 -10.36 -10.52
CA MET A 143 -6.04 -10.57 -10.85
C MET A 143 -6.97 -9.59 -10.13
N ILE A 144 -6.67 -9.24 -8.88
CA ILE A 144 -7.41 -8.26 -8.07
C ILE A 144 -6.47 -7.27 -7.38
N ARG A 145 -7.00 -6.14 -6.92
CA ARG A 145 -6.29 -5.25 -6.00
C ARG A 145 -6.23 -5.89 -4.61
N PRO A 146 -5.03 -6.10 -4.03
CA PRO A 146 -4.91 -6.62 -2.68
C PRO A 146 -5.53 -5.69 -1.64
N ASP A 147 -6.40 -6.23 -0.78
CA ASP A 147 -6.71 -5.62 0.50
C ASP A 147 -5.91 -6.26 1.63
N TRP A 148 -5.19 -5.41 2.35
CA TRP A 148 -4.28 -5.76 3.45
C TRP A 148 -4.95 -5.65 4.81
N ASP A 149 -6.27 -5.44 4.84
CA ASP A 149 -7.07 -5.20 6.02
C ASP A 149 -6.78 -3.86 6.72
N MET A 150 -7.76 -3.48 7.55
CA MET A 150 -7.67 -2.37 8.50
C MET A 150 -6.46 -2.47 9.45
N PHE A 151 -6.16 -1.37 10.12
CA PHE A 151 -5.29 -1.36 11.30
C PHE A 151 -5.80 -0.31 12.30
N GLN A 152 -5.20 -0.29 13.49
CA GLN A 152 -5.46 0.73 14.52
C GLN A 152 -4.31 1.73 14.58
N SER A 153 -4.60 3.03 14.52
CA SER A 153 -3.59 4.10 14.45
C SER A 153 -2.96 4.47 15.81
N ASP A 154 -3.61 4.08 16.90
CA ASP A 154 -3.18 4.15 18.30
C ASP A 154 -2.49 2.86 18.80
N HIS A 155 -2.51 1.79 17.99
CA HIS A 155 -1.84 0.53 18.32
C HIS A 155 -0.31 0.70 18.49
N VAL A 156 0.30 -0.11 19.35
CA VAL A 156 1.76 -0.03 19.61
C VAL A 156 2.62 -0.29 18.36
N CYS A 157 2.09 -1.04 17.37
CA CYS A 157 2.70 -1.28 16.07
C CYS A 157 2.09 -0.44 14.95
N ALA A 158 1.23 0.54 15.24
CA ALA A 158 0.51 1.34 14.25
C ALA A 158 1.44 1.95 13.18
N LYS A 159 2.63 2.42 13.58
CA LYS A 159 3.60 3.00 12.64
C LYS A 159 4.09 1.97 11.60
N PHE A 160 4.30 0.71 12.01
CA PHE A 160 4.68 -0.40 11.14
C PHE A 160 3.55 -0.73 10.15
N HIS A 161 2.30 -0.78 10.62
CA HIS A 161 1.13 -0.98 9.76
C HIS A 161 0.95 0.18 8.78
N ALA A 162 1.02 1.42 9.24
CA ALA A 162 0.96 2.60 8.38
C ALA A 162 2.06 2.55 7.30
N GLY A 163 3.32 2.28 7.70
CA GLY A 163 4.41 2.03 6.78
C GLY A 163 4.02 0.98 5.72
N SER A 164 3.52 -0.19 6.14
CA SER A 164 3.09 -1.26 5.24
C SER A 164 1.99 -0.86 4.24
N ARG A 165 0.98 -0.11 4.70
CA ARG A 165 -0.17 0.34 3.90
C ARG A 165 0.23 1.45 2.91
N ALA A 166 1.25 2.24 3.22
CA ALA A 166 1.86 3.15 2.24
C ALA A 166 2.51 2.41 1.06
N ILE A 167 2.87 1.12 1.23
CA ILE A 167 3.63 0.34 0.23
C ILE A 167 2.78 -0.69 -0.53
N CYS A 168 1.74 -1.27 0.08
CA CYS A 168 1.01 -2.38 -0.53
C CYS A 168 0.25 -2.03 -1.83
N GLY A 169 -0.03 -0.74 -2.08
CA GLY A 169 -0.83 -0.29 -3.23
C GLY A 169 -2.33 -0.56 -3.11
N GLY A 170 -2.77 -1.14 -1.99
CA GLY A 170 -4.15 -1.40 -1.64
C GLY A 170 -4.86 -0.20 -0.98
N PRO A 171 -6.05 -0.43 -0.39
CA PRO A 171 -6.76 0.57 0.39
C PRO A 171 -6.08 0.82 1.76
N VAL A 172 -6.54 1.88 2.44
CA VAL A 172 -6.14 2.21 3.82
C VAL A 172 -7.41 2.34 4.66
N TYR A 173 -7.62 1.38 5.57
CA TYR A 173 -8.76 1.39 6.51
C TYR A 173 -8.25 1.53 7.95
N LEU A 174 -9.00 2.28 8.77
CA LEU A 174 -8.75 2.45 10.20
C LEU A 174 -9.89 1.83 11.01
N SER A 175 -9.55 1.20 12.14
CA SER A 175 -10.51 0.55 13.06
C SER A 175 -10.28 1.01 14.51
N ASP A 176 -9.91 2.28 14.65
CA ASP A 176 -9.65 2.94 15.93
C ASP A 176 -10.94 3.10 16.76
N GLY A 177 -10.81 3.16 18.08
CA GLY A 177 -11.90 3.64 18.93
C GLY A 177 -12.23 5.10 18.65
N LEU A 178 -13.50 5.50 18.82
CA LEU A 178 -13.93 6.89 18.63
C LEU A 178 -13.11 7.84 19.53
N GLY A 179 -12.33 8.73 18.90
CA GLY A 179 -11.43 9.67 19.58
C GLY A 179 -10.00 9.15 19.83
N GLY A 180 -9.69 7.89 19.48
CA GLY A 180 -8.33 7.33 19.57
C GLY A 180 -7.39 7.73 18.42
N HIS A 181 -7.91 8.36 17.36
CA HIS A 181 -7.20 8.62 16.11
C HIS A 181 -5.84 9.35 16.28
N ASN A 182 -4.77 8.67 15.89
CA ASN A 182 -3.42 9.22 15.82
C ASN A 182 -3.24 10.06 14.53
N PHE A 183 -3.80 11.26 14.52
CA PHE A 183 -3.81 12.14 13.34
C PHE A 183 -2.42 12.42 12.76
N ASP A 184 -1.36 12.46 13.58
CA ASP A 184 0.00 12.73 13.12
C ASP A 184 0.67 11.52 12.44
N LEU A 185 0.13 10.31 12.64
CA LEU A 185 0.45 9.14 11.84
C LEU A 185 -0.41 9.08 10.57
N ILE A 186 -1.71 9.34 10.69
CA ILE A 186 -2.68 9.27 9.58
C ILE A 186 -2.31 10.25 8.45
N LYS A 187 -1.90 11.48 8.78
CA LYS A 187 -1.43 12.50 7.82
C LYS A 187 -0.16 12.12 7.03
N LYS A 188 0.52 11.02 7.37
CA LYS A 188 1.66 10.48 6.59
C LYS A 188 1.22 9.53 5.47
N LEU A 189 -0.06 9.14 5.48
CA LEU A 189 -0.69 8.23 4.52
C LEU A 189 -1.64 8.98 3.58
N VAL A 190 -2.50 9.83 4.15
CA VAL A 190 -3.60 10.50 3.42
C VAL A 190 -3.29 11.97 3.17
N PHE A 191 -3.78 12.48 2.04
CA PHE A 191 -3.90 13.91 1.80
C PHE A 191 -5.09 14.49 2.59
N PRO A 192 -5.15 15.83 2.80
CA PRO A 192 -6.29 16.51 3.43
C PRO A 192 -7.68 16.24 2.81
N ASP A 193 -7.76 15.81 1.54
CA ASP A 193 -9.02 15.37 0.90
C ASP A 193 -9.35 13.87 1.08
N GLY A 194 -8.59 13.17 1.93
CA GLY A 194 -8.74 11.73 2.18
C GLY A 194 -8.19 10.82 1.07
N THR A 195 -7.66 11.35 -0.02
CA THR A 195 -7.05 10.52 -1.07
C THR A 195 -5.63 10.06 -0.69
N ILE A 196 -5.16 8.97 -1.31
CA ILE A 196 -3.85 8.36 -1.03
C ILE A 196 -2.96 8.28 -2.29
N PRO A 197 -1.63 8.43 -2.15
CA PRO A 197 -0.63 7.94 -3.11
C PRO A 197 -0.70 6.41 -3.35
N ARG A 198 -0.27 5.89 -4.52
CA ARG A 198 -0.56 4.49 -4.99
C ARG A 198 0.62 3.80 -5.73
N TRP A 199 0.78 2.46 -5.58
CA TRP A 199 1.91 1.65 -6.14
C TRP A 199 1.56 0.11 -6.45
N ILE A 200 2.49 -0.81 -6.89
CA ILE A 200 2.45 -2.30 -7.25
C ILE A 200 3.78 -3.17 -6.99
N VAL A 201 3.77 -4.42 -6.44
CA VAL A 201 4.80 -5.02 -5.48
C VAL A 201 5.14 -6.58 -5.61
N PHE A 202 5.98 -7.44 -4.90
CA PHE A 202 6.61 -7.72 -3.52
C PHE A 202 7.82 -8.78 -3.48
N LYS A 203 8.29 -9.35 -2.31
CA LYS A 203 9.13 -10.64 -2.10
C LYS A 203 9.00 -11.25 -0.64
N ASN A 204 9.67 -12.37 -0.23
CA ASN A 204 9.47 -13.19 1.02
C ASN A 204 10.68 -13.44 1.97
N PRO A 205 10.57 -13.09 3.28
CA PRO A 205 11.26 -13.75 4.42
C PRO A 205 10.53 -13.72 5.82
N LEU A 206 10.21 -14.88 6.44
CA LEU A 206 9.55 -14.94 7.78
C LEU A 206 10.46 -15.08 9.01
N PHE A 207 11.22 -16.17 9.09
CA PHE A 207 11.75 -16.72 10.35
C PHE A 207 13.21 -17.23 10.25
N ASP A 208 13.95 -16.76 9.25
CA ASP A 208 15.31 -17.25 8.93
C ASP A 208 16.43 -16.62 9.78
N GLY A 209 16.11 -15.59 10.58
CA GLY A 209 17.06 -14.82 11.38
C GLY A 209 18.09 -14.02 10.57
N LYS A 210 17.86 -13.80 9.27
CA LYS A 210 18.85 -13.25 8.33
C LYS A 210 18.28 -12.25 7.33
N SER A 211 17.02 -12.39 6.95
CA SER A 211 16.42 -11.65 5.85
C SER A 211 15.40 -10.62 6.33
N VAL A 212 15.59 -9.39 5.89
CA VAL A 212 14.59 -8.31 5.96
C VAL A 212 13.58 -8.44 4.83
N LEU A 213 12.31 -8.13 5.09
CA LEU A 213 11.28 -8.14 4.07
C LEU A 213 11.46 -6.94 3.14
N LYS A 214 11.87 -7.24 1.90
CA LYS A 214 11.98 -6.27 0.81
C LYS A 214 10.68 -6.22 0.02
N ILE A 215 10.14 -5.02 -0.09
CA ILE A 215 8.89 -4.73 -0.78
C ILE A 215 9.19 -3.60 -1.78
N TRP A 216 9.65 -3.95 -2.98
CA TRP A 216 9.98 -2.98 -4.04
C TRP A 216 8.72 -2.48 -4.74
N ASN A 217 8.73 -1.25 -5.25
CA ASN A 217 7.55 -0.64 -5.83
C ASN A 217 7.83 0.54 -6.79
N PHE A 218 6.81 1.09 -7.47
CA PHE A 218 6.86 2.22 -8.42
C PHE A 218 5.86 3.34 -8.12
N ASN A 219 6.33 4.58 -8.30
CA ASN A 219 5.51 5.77 -8.56
C ASN A 219 5.79 6.30 -9.98
N LYS A 220 5.06 7.33 -10.44
CA LYS A 220 5.20 7.90 -11.80
C LYS A 220 6.63 8.40 -12.15
N PHE A 221 7.46 8.69 -11.15
CA PHE A 221 8.76 9.34 -11.31
C PHE A 221 9.94 8.58 -10.66
N GLY A 222 9.72 7.37 -10.15
CA GLY A 222 10.79 6.54 -9.63
C GLY A 222 10.30 5.24 -9.00
N GLY A 223 11.28 4.44 -8.57
CA GLY A 223 11.04 3.25 -7.78
C GLY A 223 11.10 3.57 -6.28
N VAL A 224 10.75 2.60 -5.46
CA VAL A 224 10.81 2.70 -4.00
C VAL A 224 10.96 1.29 -3.42
N LEU A 225 11.51 1.18 -2.21
CA LEU A 225 11.76 -0.08 -1.53
C LEU A 225 11.42 0.06 -0.06
N GLY A 226 10.37 -0.63 0.37
CA GLY A 226 10.16 -0.93 1.77
C GLY A 226 11.15 -1.99 2.24
N VAL A 227 11.81 -1.74 3.36
CA VAL A 227 12.64 -2.72 4.06
C VAL A 227 12.12 -2.84 5.47
N PHE A 228 11.64 -4.02 5.88
CA PHE A 228 10.96 -4.24 7.16
C PHE A 228 11.58 -5.39 7.97
N ASN A 229 11.73 -5.20 9.30
CA ASN A 229 12.01 -6.31 10.22
C ASN A 229 10.68 -6.89 10.75
N CYS A 230 10.30 -8.05 10.23
CA CYS A 230 9.03 -8.72 10.51
C CYS A 230 9.19 -9.91 11.47
N GLN A 231 10.40 -10.19 11.94
CA GLN A 231 10.72 -11.47 12.58
C GLN A 231 10.32 -11.49 14.05
N GLY A 232 10.02 -12.70 14.55
CA GLY A 232 9.42 -12.89 15.88
C GLY A 232 8.24 -13.86 15.90
N ALA A 233 7.80 -14.40 14.76
CA ALA A 233 6.79 -15.45 14.69
C ALA A 233 6.94 -16.35 13.45
N GLY A 234 6.25 -17.50 13.48
CA GLY A 234 6.20 -18.47 12.38
C GLY A 234 5.29 -19.65 12.68
N TRP A 235 5.14 -20.55 11.71
CA TRP A 235 4.35 -21.78 11.86
C TRP A 235 5.06 -22.81 12.76
N ASP A 236 4.39 -23.29 13.81
CA ASP A 236 4.83 -24.42 14.63
C ASP A 236 4.14 -25.71 14.14
N PRO A 237 4.87 -26.66 13.50
CA PRO A 237 4.27 -27.90 13.01
C PRO A 237 3.73 -28.82 14.10
N LYS A 238 4.20 -28.70 15.36
CA LYS A 238 3.73 -29.52 16.49
C LYS A 238 2.41 -28.99 17.03
N ALA A 239 2.27 -27.67 17.13
CA ALA A 239 1.04 -27.02 17.56
C ALA A 239 0.03 -26.77 16.42
N ARG A 240 0.45 -26.94 15.17
CA ARG A 240 -0.34 -26.72 13.94
C ARG A 240 -1.01 -25.34 13.90
N ARG A 241 -0.26 -24.32 14.35
CA ARG A 241 -0.66 -22.90 14.32
C ARG A 241 0.56 -21.99 14.25
N ILE A 242 0.36 -20.72 13.91
CA ILE A 242 1.38 -19.69 14.09
C ILE A 242 1.64 -19.46 15.59
N LYS A 243 2.89 -19.17 15.95
CA LYS A 243 3.30 -18.75 17.30
C LYS A 243 4.38 -17.66 17.24
N GLY A 244 4.48 -16.91 18.32
CA GLY A 244 5.66 -16.11 18.64
C GLY A 244 6.90 -16.96 18.94
N PHE A 245 8.05 -16.45 18.50
CA PHE A 245 9.40 -16.93 18.82
C PHE A 245 10.21 -15.73 19.33
N PRO A 246 10.17 -15.42 20.65
CA PRO A 246 10.81 -14.22 21.20
C PRO A 246 12.31 -14.12 20.91
N ASP A 247 13.01 -15.25 20.78
CA ASP A 247 14.42 -15.29 20.39
C ASP A 247 14.71 -14.76 18.98
N CYS A 248 13.70 -14.61 18.11
CA CYS A 248 13.82 -13.99 16.79
C CYS A 248 13.54 -12.48 16.82
N TYR A 249 13.06 -11.93 17.95
CA TYR A 249 12.71 -10.52 18.10
C TYR A 249 13.95 -9.67 18.39
N LYS A 250 14.85 -9.58 17.40
CA LYS A 250 16.18 -8.94 17.50
C LYS A 250 16.42 -7.99 16.32
N PRO A 251 17.38 -7.04 16.42
CA PRO A 251 17.78 -6.22 15.28
C PRO A 251 18.30 -7.12 14.16
N ILE A 252 17.90 -6.85 12.91
CA ILE A 252 18.37 -7.58 11.73
C ILE A 252 19.05 -6.59 10.78
N SER A 253 20.28 -6.93 10.39
CA SER A 253 21.02 -6.24 9.33
C SER A 253 20.72 -6.87 7.98
N GLY A 254 20.56 -6.02 6.97
CA GLY A 254 20.45 -6.38 5.57
C GLY A 254 21.12 -5.34 4.69
N THR A 255 20.78 -5.34 3.40
CA THR A 255 21.29 -4.35 2.45
C THR A 255 20.18 -3.82 1.55
N PHE A 256 20.39 -2.67 0.91
CA PHE A 256 19.54 -2.14 -0.14
C PHE A 256 20.35 -1.67 -1.36
N HIS A 257 19.79 -1.84 -2.55
CA HIS A 257 20.35 -1.36 -3.80
C HIS A 257 19.24 -1.11 -4.82
N VAL A 258 19.48 -0.27 -5.83
CA VAL A 258 18.53 -0.02 -6.92
C VAL A 258 18.21 -1.26 -7.79
N LYS A 259 18.94 -2.35 -7.58
CA LYS A 259 18.72 -3.68 -8.19
C LYS A 259 17.81 -4.61 -7.37
N ASP A 260 17.32 -4.15 -6.21
CA ASP A 260 16.27 -4.84 -5.45
C ASP A 260 14.86 -4.54 -6.01
N ILE A 261 14.76 -3.67 -7.02
CA ILE A 261 13.52 -3.32 -7.72
C ILE A 261 13.54 -4.01 -9.09
N GLU A 262 12.47 -4.72 -9.43
CA GLU A 262 12.31 -5.43 -10.71
C GLU A 262 11.76 -4.47 -11.76
N TRP A 263 12.62 -3.63 -12.34
CA TRP A 263 12.22 -2.54 -13.24
C TRP A 263 11.56 -2.99 -14.57
N ASP A 264 11.61 -4.27 -14.93
CA ASP A 264 11.12 -4.82 -16.19
C ASP A 264 9.61 -5.14 -16.24
N GLN A 265 8.88 -4.83 -15.16
CA GLN A 265 7.46 -5.16 -14.97
C GLN A 265 6.47 -4.34 -15.83
N ASN A 266 6.89 -3.22 -16.43
CA ASN A 266 6.15 -2.42 -17.41
C ASN A 266 7.10 -1.48 -18.17
N GLU A 267 6.65 -0.84 -19.25
CA GLU A 267 7.50 -0.01 -20.11
C GLU A 267 8.01 1.25 -19.40
N GLU A 268 7.19 1.88 -18.56
CA GLU A 268 7.52 3.08 -17.79
C GLU A 268 8.58 2.77 -16.72
N ALA A 269 8.40 1.70 -15.95
CA ALA A 269 9.40 1.18 -15.02
C ALA A 269 10.69 0.81 -15.76
N ALA A 270 10.59 0.16 -16.93
CA ALA A 270 11.74 -0.25 -17.71
C ALA A 270 12.47 0.94 -18.36
N ALA A 271 11.83 2.10 -18.49
CA ALA A 271 12.49 3.36 -18.84
C ALA A 271 13.23 3.94 -17.63
N MET A 272 12.60 3.98 -16.46
CA MET A 272 13.21 4.49 -15.23
C MET A 272 14.43 3.66 -14.79
N GLY A 273 14.36 2.33 -14.88
CA GLY A 273 15.42 1.40 -14.52
C GLY A 273 16.71 1.49 -15.37
N LYS A 274 16.66 2.22 -16.48
CA LYS A 274 17.82 2.48 -17.37
C LYS A 274 18.66 3.68 -16.94
N ALA A 275 18.27 4.40 -15.88
CA ALA A 275 19.01 5.57 -15.42
C ALA A 275 20.42 5.19 -14.92
N SER A 276 21.41 6.03 -15.27
CA SER A 276 22.80 5.84 -14.87
C SER A 276 23.04 6.15 -13.39
N GLU A 277 22.19 6.97 -12.78
CA GLU A 277 22.26 7.35 -11.37
C GLU A 277 20.86 7.69 -10.83
N TYR A 278 20.68 7.48 -9.52
CA TYR A 278 19.43 7.69 -8.79
C TYR A 278 19.72 8.53 -7.56
N ALA A 279 18.85 9.51 -7.30
CA ALA A 279 18.74 10.16 -6.01
C ALA A 279 17.97 9.21 -5.09
N VAL A 280 18.59 8.83 -3.96
CA VAL A 280 18.08 7.81 -3.07
C VAL A 280 17.67 8.47 -1.75
N TYR A 281 16.36 8.51 -1.45
CA TYR A 281 15.83 9.15 -0.24
C TYR A 281 15.27 8.13 0.74
N LEU A 282 15.85 8.10 1.95
CA LEU A 282 15.44 7.26 3.06
C LEU A 282 14.50 8.06 3.97
N ASN A 283 13.25 7.62 4.10
CA ASN A 283 12.15 8.39 4.67
C ASN A 283 12.18 8.47 6.22
N GLN A 284 12.59 7.41 6.92
CA GLN A 284 12.64 7.36 8.39
C GLN A 284 13.91 7.96 8.97
N THR A 285 15.02 7.91 8.23
CA THR A 285 16.32 8.51 8.60
C THR A 285 16.54 9.90 7.99
N GLU A 286 15.61 10.40 7.17
CA GLU A 286 15.63 11.68 6.45
C GLU A 286 16.90 11.94 5.59
N GLN A 287 17.57 10.87 5.12
CA GLN A 287 18.81 10.96 4.35
C GLN A 287 18.56 11.01 2.84
N LEU A 288 19.29 11.90 2.13
CA LEU A 288 19.36 11.91 0.66
C LEU A 288 20.77 11.51 0.22
N LEU A 289 20.84 10.49 -0.62
CA LEU A 289 22.07 9.85 -1.10
C LEU A 289 22.04 9.78 -2.64
N THR A 290 23.13 9.30 -3.24
CA THR A 290 23.25 9.08 -4.69
C THR A 290 23.80 7.68 -4.96
N MET A 291 23.14 6.91 -5.82
CA MET A 291 23.51 5.52 -6.15
C MET A 291 23.46 5.30 -7.67
N ASN A 292 24.41 4.55 -8.21
CA ASN A 292 24.38 4.10 -9.61
C ASN A 292 24.27 2.56 -9.69
N PRO A 293 23.82 1.96 -10.81
CA PRO A 293 23.67 0.51 -10.93
C PRO A 293 24.95 -0.32 -10.70
N SER A 294 26.13 0.31 -10.75
CA SER A 294 27.45 -0.32 -10.52
C SER A 294 27.97 -0.13 -9.10
N SER A 295 27.18 0.49 -8.20
CA SER A 295 27.54 0.72 -6.81
C SER A 295 27.51 -0.59 -6.01
N LYS A 296 28.12 -0.58 -4.82
CA LYS A 296 27.85 -1.61 -3.82
C LYS A 296 26.46 -1.38 -3.23
N ALA A 297 25.78 -2.45 -2.84
CA ALA A 297 24.60 -2.34 -1.98
C ALA A 297 24.99 -1.66 -0.65
N MET A 298 24.12 -0.83 -0.12
CA MET A 298 24.31 -0.15 1.15
C MET A 298 23.75 -1.00 2.29
N GLU A 299 24.40 -0.98 3.45
CA GLU A 299 23.96 -1.70 4.64
C GLU A 299 22.84 -0.94 5.37
N ILE A 300 21.93 -1.69 6.00
CA ILE A 300 20.86 -1.17 6.86
C ILE A 300 20.61 -2.14 8.01
N THR A 301 20.38 -1.63 9.22
CA THR A 301 19.98 -2.43 10.38
C THR A 301 18.65 -1.92 10.89
N LEU A 302 17.71 -2.84 11.12
CA LEU A 302 16.36 -2.53 11.56
C LEU A 302 16.05 -3.24 12.89
N GLU A 303 15.65 -2.45 13.88
CA GLU A 303 15.04 -2.93 15.13
C GLU A 303 13.76 -3.76 14.85
N PRO A 304 13.34 -4.65 15.76
CA PRO A 304 12.10 -5.42 15.61
C PRO A 304 10.88 -4.53 15.35
N LEU A 305 10.06 -4.90 14.36
CA LEU A 305 8.90 -4.13 13.89
C LEU A 305 9.21 -2.68 13.51
N SER A 306 10.47 -2.40 13.14
CA SER A 306 10.85 -1.16 12.44
C SER A 306 11.03 -1.41 10.94
N PHE A 307 11.10 -0.31 10.20
CA PHE A 307 11.19 -0.30 8.75
C PHE A 307 11.89 0.96 8.24
N GLU A 308 12.28 0.93 6.97
CA GLU A 308 12.70 2.12 6.20
C GLU A 308 12.01 2.08 4.83
N ILE A 309 11.72 3.26 4.27
CA ILE A 309 11.11 3.44 2.94
C ILE A 309 12.11 4.22 2.08
N ILE A 310 12.69 3.54 1.09
CA ILE A 310 13.84 4.00 0.32
C ILE A 310 13.39 4.31 -1.10
N ASN A 311 13.25 5.59 -1.45
CA ASN A 311 12.83 6.03 -2.79
C ASN A 311 14.05 6.09 -3.71
N PHE A 312 13.96 5.54 -4.91
CA PHE A 312 14.99 5.54 -5.94
C PHE A 312 14.50 6.34 -7.14
N MET A 313 14.81 7.63 -7.16
CA MET A 313 14.33 8.56 -8.17
C MET A 313 15.42 8.78 -9.24
N PRO A 314 15.20 8.40 -10.52
CA PRO A 314 16.16 8.64 -11.60
C PRO A 314 16.68 10.08 -11.65
N VAL A 315 18.01 10.25 -11.74
CA VAL A 315 18.64 11.54 -11.99
C VAL A 315 18.63 11.80 -13.49
N ARG A 316 18.07 12.95 -13.90
CA ARG A 316 18.11 13.44 -15.28
C ARG A 316 18.99 14.69 -15.39
N THR A 317 19.66 14.87 -16.52
CA THR A 317 20.39 16.09 -16.85
C THR A 317 19.50 16.99 -17.68
N LEU A 318 19.33 18.25 -17.26
CA LEU A 318 18.62 19.29 -18.01
C LEU A 318 19.50 19.82 -19.15
N ARG A 319 18.94 20.50 -20.14
CA ARG A 319 19.69 21.09 -21.26
C ARG A 319 20.73 22.13 -20.81
N CYS A 320 20.49 22.81 -19.70
CA CYS A 320 21.46 23.70 -19.05
C CYS A 320 22.64 22.99 -18.38
N GLY A 321 22.65 21.65 -18.33
CA GLY A 321 23.69 20.82 -17.73
C GLY A 321 23.48 20.47 -16.25
N ALA A 322 22.57 21.16 -15.54
CA ALA A 322 22.22 20.83 -14.16
C ALA A 322 21.57 19.44 -14.07
N ARG A 323 21.93 18.65 -13.05
CA ARG A 323 21.30 17.36 -12.77
C ARG A 323 20.15 17.55 -11.78
N PHE A 324 19.08 16.79 -11.96
CA PHE A 324 17.81 16.97 -11.27
C PHE A 324 17.13 15.63 -10.96
N SER A 325 16.46 15.53 -9.80
CA SER A 325 15.45 14.50 -9.56
C SER A 325 14.39 14.96 -8.54
N PRO A 326 13.08 14.74 -8.77
CA PRO A 326 12.04 15.15 -7.82
C PRO A 326 11.86 14.07 -6.75
N ILE A 327 11.85 14.43 -5.45
CA ILE A 327 11.71 13.46 -4.35
C ILE A 327 10.31 13.48 -3.74
N GLY A 328 9.65 14.65 -3.68
CA GLY A 328 8.30 14.81 -3.15
C GLY A 328 8.24 15.27 -1.69
N LEU A 329 7.07 15.15 -1.07
CA LEU A 329 6.80 15.69 0.28
C LEU A 329 7.36 14.77 1.37
N THR A 330 8.40 15.22 2.08
CA THR A 330 9.13 14.40 3.07
C THR A 330 8.31 14.02 4.30
N ASN A 331 7.20 14.73 4.56
CA ASN A 331 6.26 14.42 5.63
C ASN A 331 5.31 13.25 5.34
N MET A 332 5.29 12.71 4.10
CA MET A 332 4.50 11.54 3.74
C MET A 332 5.40 10.31 3.57
N PHE A 333 4.90 9.12 3.93
CA PHE A 333 5.63 7.85 3.72
C PHE A 333 5.84 7.57 2.22
N ASN A 334 4.83 7.89 1.41
CA ASN A 334 4.87 7.80 -0.04
C ASN A 334 5.17 9.18 -0.64
N ASN A 335 6.39 9.68 -0.41
CA ASN A 335 6.80 10.99 -0.89
C ASN A 335 6.85 11.05 -2.44
N GLY A 336 7.38 10.04 -3.14
CA GLY A 336 7.44 10.03 -4.60
C GLY A 336 6.07 10.14 -5.29
N GLY A 337 5.03 9.50 -4.73
CA GLY A 337 3.65 9.58 -5.21
C GLY A 337 2.92 10.90 -4.95
N THR A 338 3.58 11.89 -4.34
CA THR A 338 3.06 13.27 -4.23
C THR A 338 3.33 14.12 -5.49
N ILE A 339 4.28 13.69 -6.33
CA ILE A 339 4.56 14.34 -7.62
C ILE A 339 3.51 13.87 -8.64
N VAL A 340 2.57 14.75 -8.97
CA VAL A 340 1.55 14.53 -10.00
C VAL A 340 2.17 14.68 -11.39
N ASP A 341 3.03 15.68 -11.58
CA ASP A 341 3.68 15.93 -12.86
C ASP A 341 5.06 16.58 -12.71
N CYS A 342 5.95 16.39 -13.69
CA CYS A 342 7.31 16.91 -13.65
C CYS A 342 7.95 16.98 -15.05
N GLU A 343 8.08 18.19 -15.61
CA GLU A 343 8.58 18.45 -16.96
C GLU A 343 9.77 19.43 -16.97
N GLU A 344 10.60 19.36 -18.02
CA GLU A 344 11.56 20.41 -18.34
C GLU A 344 10.84 21.56 -19.07
N GLY A 345 11.13 22.80 -18.69
CA GLY A 345 10.58 23.99 -19.36
C GLY A 345 11.14 24.17 -20.77
N GLY A 346 10.39 24.89 -21.62
CA GLY A 346 10.79 25.14 -23.00
C GLY A 346 12.09 25.94 -23.17
N ASP A 347 12.59 26.56 -22.10
CA ASP A 347 13.89 27.23 -22.04
C ASP A 347 15.08 26.27 -21.86
N GLY A 348 14.85 25.02 -21.43
CA GLY A 348 15.92 24.07 -21.09
C GLY A 348 16.68 24.40 -19.80
N CYS A 349 16.25 25.43 -19.07
CA CYS A 349 16.86 25.94 -17.86
C CYS A 349 15.91 25.87 -16.65
N SER A 350 14.62 25.58 -16.87
CA SER A 350 13.64 25.44 -15.80
C SER A 350 13.06 24.03 -15.69
N VAL A 351 12.55 23.69 -14.50
CA VAL A 351 11.75 22.49 -14.25
C VAL A 351 10.43 22.93 -13.64
N ARG A 352 9.32 22.45 -14.21
CA ARG A 352 7.97 22.65 -13.67
C ARG A 352 7.48 21.34 -13.06
N MET A 353 6.89 21.43 -11.88
CA MET A 353 6.36 20.30 -11.11
C MET A 353 4.94 20.60 -10.66
N LYS A 354 4.10 19.56 -10.65
CA LYS A 354 2.80 19.58 -9.97
C LYS A 354 2.88 18.65 -8.78
N VAL A 355 2.68 19.19 -7.58
CA VAL A 355 2.82 18.47 -6.32
C VAL A 355 1.49 18.50 -5.59
N LYS A 356 0.91 17.35 -5.29
CA LYS A 356 -0.30 17.25 -4.46
C LYS A 356 0.09 17.15 -2.99
N GLY A 357 -0.64 17.85 -2.13
CA GLY A 357 -0.46 17.80 -0.68
C GLY A 357 0.19 19.06 -0.12
N GLU A 358 0.60 18.99 1.15
CA GLU A 358 1.25 20.08 1.86
C GLU A 358 2.48 19.62 2.65
N GLY A 359 3.38 20.55 2.95
CA GLY A 359 4.57 20.32 3.76
C GLY A 359 5.86 20.72 3.06
N ARG A 360 6.92 19.90 3.17
CA ARG A 360 8.25 20.19 2.62
C ARG A 360 8.52 19.35 1.38
N LEU A 361 8.52 19.98 0.20
CA LEU A 361 8.99 19.36 -1.03
C LEU A 361 10.52 19.26 -0.99
N LEU A 362 11.04 18.05 -1.17
CA LEU A 362 12.45 17.79 -1.43
C LEU A 362 12.69 17.54 -2.92
N VAL A 363 13.78 18.10 -3.42
CA VAL A 363 14.31 17.91 -4.77
C VAL A 363 15.82 17.65 -4.66
N TYR A 364 16.33 16.72 -5.45
CA TYR A 364 17.76 16.57 -5.68
C TYR A 364 18.21 17.49 -6.82
N SER A 365 19.26 18.29 -6.61
CA SER A 365 20.02 18.90 -7.70
C SER A 365 21.44 19.26 -7.27
N ASP A 366 22.41 19.02 -8.15
CA ASP A 366 23.83 19.35 -7.94
C ASP A 366 24.15 20.83 -8.19
N CYS A 367 23.24 21.55 -8.84
CA CYS A 367 23.32 22.98 -9.09
C CYS A 367 22.33 23.73 -8.21
N LYS A 368 22.67 24.96 -7.80
CA LYS A 368 21.72 25.84 -7.10
C LYS A 368 20.83 26.55 -8.14
N PRO A 369 19.49 26.52 -8.02
CA PRO A 369 18.61 27.38 -8.79
C PRO A 369 18.92 28.88 -8.57
N ARG A 370 18.55 29.72 -9.54
CA ARG A 370 18.53 31.18 -9.42
C ARG A 370 17.29 31.67 -8.69
N SER A 371 16.15 31.05 -8.95
CA SER A 371 14.86 31.35 -8.31
C SER A 371 13.95 30.12 -8.19
N SER A 372 12.95 30.22 -7.33
CA SER A 372 11.87 29.23 -7.20
C SER A 372 10.53 29.93 -7.09
N HIS A 373 9.53 29.45 -7.84
CA HIS A 373 8.18 29.99 -7.81
C HIS A 373 7.21 28.91 -7.34
N VAL A 374 6.21 29.30 -6.54
CA VAL A 374 5.10 28.45 -6.11
C VAL A 374 3.80 29.14 -6.51
N ASN A 375 2.98 28.47 -7.33
CA ASN A 375 1.77 29.00 -7.95
C ASN A 375 2.00 30.37 -8.65
N GLY A 376 3.17 30.54 -9.27
CA GLY A 376 3.60 31.77 -9.96
C GLY A 376 4.17 32.87 -9.06
N VAL A 377 4.19 32.70 -7.74
CA VAL A 377 4.76 33.65 -6.77
C VAL A 377 6.20 33.26 -6.43
N ASP A 378 7.14 34.21 -6.46
CA ASP A 378 8.51 34.00 -5.97
C ASP A 378 8.51 33.55 -4.50
N VAL A 379 9.21 32.46 -4.21
CA VAL A 379 9.44 31.96 -2.84
C VAL A 379 10.91 31.65 -2.60
N GLY A 380 11.31 31.72 -1.33
CA GLY A 380 12.63 31.24 -0.91
C GLY A 380 12.70 29.72 -0.83
N PHE A 381 13.88 29.18 -1.12
CA PHE A 381 14.20 27.76 -0.96
C PHE A 381 15.50 27.58 -0.18
N GLU A 382 15.61 26.49 0.55
CA GLU A 382 16.85 26.06 1.20
C GLU A 382 17.68 25.22 0.21
N TRP A 383 18.99 25.44 0.18
CA TRP A 383 19.93 24.59 -0.57
C TRP A 383 20.97 24.02 0.40
N LEU A 384 20.78 22.76 0.80
CA LEU A 384 21.57 22.08 1.81
C LEU A 384 22.50 21.04 1.16
N GLU A 385 23.68 20.83 1.77
CA GLU A 385 24.66 19.80 1.36
C GLU A 385 25.08 19.87 -0.12
N GLN A 386 24.89 21.02 -0.77
CA GLN A 386 25.08 21.24 -2.22
C GLN A 386 24.28 20.26 -3.13
N LYS A 387 23.26 19.60 -2.59
CA LYS A 387 22.51 18.51 -3.26
C LYS A 387 21.01 18.49 -2.98
N LYS A 388 20.57 19.02 -1.82
CA LYS A 388 19.17 19.04 -1.37
C LYS A 388 18.58 20.43 -1.61
N ILE A 389 17.52 20.53 -2.40
CA ILE A 389 16.66 21.71 -2.47
C ILE A 389 15.41 21.41 -1.64
N MET A 390 15.10 22.25 -0.65
CA MET A 390 13.84 22.16 0.10
C MET A 390 13.04 23.45 -0.05
N LEU A 391 11.73 23.30 -0.27
CA LEU A 391 10.79 24.41 -0.32
C LEU A 391 9.43 23.99 0.26
N LYS A 392 8.70 24.96 0.84
CA LYS A 392 7.39 24.69 1.44
C LYS A 392 6.29 24.78 0.39
N VAL A 393 5.39 23.80 0.36
CA VAL A 393 4.10 23.88 -0.32
C VAL A 393 2.96 23.79 0.69
N SER A 394 1.80 24.34 0.33
CA SER A 394 0.61 24.42 1.20
C SER A 394 -0.58 23.80 0.47
N TRP A 395 -1.58 23.33 1.21
CA TRP A 395 -2.78 22.77 0.60
C TRP A 395 -3.57 23.85 -0.16
N MET A 396 -3.89 23.57 -1.43
CA MET A 396 -4.60 24.47 -2.33
C MET A 396 -5.98 23.89 -2.68
N GLU A 397 -7.02 24.27 -1.92
CA GLU A 397 -8.38 23.73 -2.09
C GLU A 397 -8.93 23.92 -3.52
N GLY A 398 -8.73 25.11 -4.11
CA GLY A 398 -9.21 25.46 -5.45
C GLY A 398 -8.54 24.70 -6.61
N SER A 399 -7.52 23.88 -6.34
CA SER A 399 -6.84 23.01 -7.30
C SER A 399 -6.75 21.56 -6.81
N SER A 400 -7.68 21.12 -5.95
CA SER A 400 -7.73 19.77 -5.37
C SER A 400 -6.42 19.36 -4.68
N GLY A 401 -5.79 20.33 -4.00
CA GLY A 401 -4.53 20.15 -3.28
C GLY A 401 -3.27 20.20 -4.13
N VAL A 402 -3.36 20.50 -5.43
CA VAL A 402 -2.20 20.53 -6.34
C VAL A 402 -1.58 21.92 -6.38
N THR A 403 -0.28 21.99 -6.11
CA THR A 403 0.57 23.18 -6.20
C THR A 403 1.47 23.07 -7.43
N ASP A 404 1.53 24.14 -8.24
CA ASP A 404 2.53 24.30 -9.30
C ASP A 404 3.83 24.85 -8.69
N VAL A 405 4.97 24.19 -8.95
CA VAL A 405 6.30 24.59 -8.47
C VAL A 405 7.26 24.71 -9.66
N VAL A 406 7.98 25.82 -9.75
CA VAL A 406 8.99 26.06 -10.79
C VAL A 406 10.35 26.31 -10.17
N LEU A 407 11.38 25.62 -10.63
CA LEU A 407 12.80 25.88 -10.32
C LEU A 407 13.52 26.31 -11.60
N ALA A 408 14.26 27.43 -11.57
CA ALA A 408 15.01 27.94 -12.72
C ALA A 408 16.51 28.02 -12.41
N TYR A 409 17.36 27.56 -13.34
CA TYR A 409 18.80 27.34 -13.19
C TYR A 409 19.64 28.27 -14.08
#